data_AF-A0A2J6XIV6-F1
#
_entry.id   AF-A0A2J6XIV6-F1
#
_cell.length_a   1.000
_cell.length_b   1.000
_cell.length_c   1.000
_cell.angle_alpha   90.00
_cell.angle_beta   90.00
_cell.angle_gamma   90.00
#
_symmetry.space_group_name_H-M   'P 1'
#
loop_
_entity.id
_entity.type
_entity.pdbx_description
1 polymer ?
#
loop_
_entity_poly.entity_id
_entity_poly.type
_entity_poly.pdbx_seq_one_letter_code
_entity_poly.pdbx_strand_id
1 'polypeptide(L)'
;LVLREYAIKKGGWRDLNYAEDVEFFTRIGFKFFIPIIFRIPVNKKSYSNLIDSEISRYSHNISSNIKRSIRISIDLPRGNGYKFSEYISLPNFKLKKYLVPLGLLLYSVAKIKGIYRYDENLNNYDLMFRFMVSGLIDPVKEIKAKESDVIFTISEKTVNNLGLSWVIKRFKEINLTAYRCLQKDFWVIAGVKIKNTLYKHGLSNCILMVDTN
;
A
#
# COMPACT_ATOMS: atom_id res chain seq x y z
N LEU A 1 13.81 13.19 6.72
CA LEU A 1 13.03 13.30 7.98
C LEU A 1 12.20 14.58 7.90
N VAL A 2 10.92 14.55 8.30
CA VAL A 2 10.04 15.74 8.31
C VAL A 2 10.08 16.38 9.69
N LEU A 3 10.22 17.70 9.75
CA LEU A 3 10.19 18.45 11.01
C LEU A 3 8.85 18.26 11.72
N ARG A 4 8.88 17.93 13.02
CA ARG A 4 7.67 17.68 13.84
C ARG A 4 6.68 18.84 13.75
N GLU A 5 7.16 20.07 13.83
CA GLU A 5 6.32 21.27 13.76
C GLU A 5 5.63 21.42 12.40
N TYR A 6 6.32 21.07 11.32
CA TYR A 6 5.75 21.03 9.98
C TYR A 6 4.64 19.99 9.88
N ALA A 7 4.86 18.79 10.42
CA ALA A 7 3.87 17.71 10.44
C ALA A 7 2.60 18.07 11.25
N ILE A 8 2.78 18.66 12.43
CA ILE A 8 1.67 19.09 13.30
C ILE A 8 0.90 20.24 12.64
N LYS A 9 1.59 21.24 12.08
CA LYS A 9 0.97 22.38 11.39
C LYS A 9 0.18 21.96 10.15
N LYS A 10 0.67 20.97 9.40
CA LYS A 10 0.01 20.49 8.17
C LYS A 10 -1.20 19.60 8.41
N GLY A 11 -1.25 18.85 9.51
CA GLY A 11 -2.25 17.78 9.64
C GLY A 11 -3.02 17.66 10.94
N GLY A 12 -2.73 18.46 11.97
CA GLY A 12 -3.58 18.54 13.17
C GLY A 12 -3.78 17.19 13.90
N TRP A 13 -2.84 16.26 13.74
CA TRP A 13 -2.95 14.89 14.23
C TRP A 13 -3.01 14.86 15.77
N ARG A 14 -4.11 14.33 16.31
CA ARG A 14 -4.34 14.16 17.76
C ARG A 14 -4.54 12.70 18.18
N ASP A 15 -5.05 11.86 17.29
CA ASP A 15 -5.42 10.46 17.55
C ASP A 15 -4.89 9.51 16.47
N LEU A 16 -4.50 8.29 16.87
CA LEU A 16 -4.00 7.22 15.99
C LEU A 16 -5.14 6.53 15.22
N ASN A 17 -5.37 6.88 13.95
CA ASN A 17 -6.43 6.30 13.13
C ASN A 17 -5.90 5.21 12.17
N TYR A 18 -6.79 4.31 11.72
CA TYR A 18 -6.41 3.33 10.69
C TYR A 18 -6.23 4.03 9.32
N ALA A 19 -5.16 3.71 8.58
CA ALA A 19 -4.75 4.39 7.34
C ALA A 19 -4.28 5.85 7.50
N GLU A 20 -4.01 6.29 8.74
CA GLU A 20 -3.40 7.59 9.04
C GLU A 20 -2.01 7.73 8.43
N ASP A 21 -1.24 6.65 8.40
CA ASP A 21 0.07 6.59 7.76
C ASP A 21 -0.02 6.96 6.27
N VAL A 22 -0.95 6.34 5.53
CA VAL A 22 -1.19 6.61 4.11
C VAL A 22 -1.66 8.06 3.89
N GLU A 23 -2.60 8.53 4.71
CA GLU A 23 -3.07 9.92 4.66
C GLU A 23 -1.92 10.90 4.93
N PHE A 24 -1.10 10.62 5.93
CA PHE A 24 0.05 11.42 6.29
C PHE A 24 1.07 11.47 5.16
N PHE A 25 1.43 10.33 4.59
CA PHE A 25 2.37 10.26 3.47
C PHE A 25 1.93 11.11 2.29
N THR A 26 0.65 11.02 1.94
CA THR A 26 0.09 11.73 0.79
C THR A 26 -0.12 13.22 1.04
N ARG A 27 -0.58 13.62 2.23
CA ARG A 27 -0.74 15.02 2.62
C ARG A 27 0.60 15.78 2.69
N ILE A 28 1.65 15.10 3.18
CA ILE A 28 2.98 15.69 3.35
C ILE A 28 3.77 15.70 2.03
N GLY A 29 3.54 14.73 1.15
CA GLY A 29 4.17 14.68 -0.17
C GLY A 29 5.67 14.36 -0.09
N PHE A 30 6.02 13.28 0.63
CA PHE A 30 7.42 12.88 0.80
C PHE A 30 8.13 12.69 -0.56
N LYS A 31 9.24 13.40 -0.76
CA LYS A 31 10.23 13.02 -1.78
C LYS A 31 11.05 11.87 -1.21
N PHE A 32 10.75 10.65 -1.65
CA PHE A 32 11.55 9.48 -1.28
C PHE A 32 12.89 9.54 -2.02
N PHE A 33 13.98 9.47 -1.25
CA PHE A 33 15.34 9.21 -1.74
C PHE A 33 15.90 7.99 -1.02
N ILE A 34 15.02 7.05 -0.68
CA ILE A 34 15.41 5.91 0.14
C ILE A 34 15.46 4.68 -0.78
N PRO A 35 16.55 3.91 -0.74
CA PRO A 35 16.56 2.55 -1.25
C PRO A 35 15.74 1.69 -0.29
N ILE A 36 14.41 1.68 -0.47
CA ILE A 36 13.54 1.14 0.58
C ILE A 36 13.46 -0.38 0.50
N ILE A 37 14.15 -1.03 1.43
CA ILE A 37 13.87 -2.40 1.85
C ILE A 37 12.60 -2.37 2.73
N PHE A 38 11.41 -2.31 2.12
CA PHE A 38 10.17 -2.10 2.89
C PHE A 38 9.71 -3.35 3.67
N ARG A 39 10.16 -4.53 3.26
CA ARG A 39 9.60 -5.81 3.72
C ARG A 39 10.63 -6.93 3.71
N ILE A 40 11.73 -6.79 4.47
CA ILE A 40 12.33 -8.02 5.02
C ILE A 40 11.40 -8.45 6.15
N PRO A 41 10.70 -9.59 6.04
CA PRO A 41 9.94 -10.10 7.17
C PRO A 41 10.93 -10.45 8.29
N VAL A 42 11.05 -9.58 9.28
CA VAL A 42 11.93 -9.77 10.46
C VAL A 42 11.47 -10.99 11.28
N ASN A 43 10.26 -11.51 11.03
CA ASN A 43 9.80 -12.80 11.52
C ASN A 43 8.88 -13.48 10.51
N LYS A 44 9.07 -14.79 10.29
CA LYS A 44 8.18 -15.71 9.54
C LYS A 44 6.80 -15.90 10.19
N LYS A 45 6.33 -14.99 11.05
CA LYS A 45 4.93 -15.01 11.45
C LYS A 45 4.13 -14.58 10.24
N SER A 46 3.33 -15.50 9.71
CA SER A 46 2.37 -15.22 8.66
C SER A 46 1.37 -14.20 9.20
N TYR A 47 1.67 -12.91 9.04
CA TYR A 47 0.69 -11.83 9.17
C TYR A 47 -0.23 -11.92 7.95
N SER A 48 -1.02 -12.99 7.88
CA SER A 48 -1.98 -13.19 6.79
C SER A 48 -3.02 -12.06 6.76
N ASN A 49 -3.32 -11.44 7.92
CA ASN A 49 -4.19 -10.27 8.03
C ASN A 49 -3.62 -9.24 9.02
N LEU A 50 -3.04 -8.15 8.50
CA LEU A 50 -2.60 -7.00 9.31
C LEU A 50 -3.76 -6.42 10.15
N ILE A 51 -4.98 -6.49 9.62
CA ILE A 51 -6.22 -6.10 10.29
C ILE A 51 -6.47 -6.97 11.54
N ASP A 52 -6.34 -8.29 11.44
CA ASP A 52 -6.55 -9.19 12.59
C ASP A 52 -5.45 -9.02 13.64
N SER A 53 -4.21 -8.77 13.21
CA SER A 53 -3.09 -8.45 14.11
C SER A 53 -3.23 -7.08 14.78
N GLU A 54 -3.92 -6.13 14.17
CA GLU A 54 -4.19 -4.84 14.77
C GLU A 54 -5.38 -4.92 15.73
N ILE A 55 -6.45 -5.63 15.34
CA ILE A 55 -7.59 -5.90 16.21
C ILE A 55 -7.08 -6.60 17.48
N SER A 56 -6.32 -7.69 17.36
CA SER A 56 -5.80 -8.43 18.52
C SER A 56 -4.90 -7.61 19.45
N ARG A 57 -4.26 -6.54 18.96
CA ARG A 57 -3.45 -5.63 19.78
C ARG A 57 -4.28 -4.68 20.63
N TYR A 58 -5.47 -4.32 20.19
CA TYR A 58 -6.28 -3.25 20.80
C TYR A 58 -7.64 -3.71 21.32
N SER A 59 -7.97 -5.00 21.20
CA SER A 59 -9.25 -5.53 21.60
C SER A 59 -9.09 -6.77 22.48
N HIS A 60 -9.65 -6.71 23.69
CA HIS A 60 -9.53 -7.76 24.70
C HIS A 60 -10.78 -8.67 24.76
N ASN A 61 -11.94 -8.16 24.33
CA ASN A 61 -13.24 -8.86 24.36
C ASN A 61 -14.05 -8.64 23.06
N ILE A 62 -15.01 -9.53 22.76
CA ILE A 62 -15.83 -9.52 21.52
C ILE A 62 -16.44 -8.14 21.20
N SER A 63 -17.00 -7.43 22.19
CA SER A 63 -17.56 -6.08 22.00
C SER A 63 -16.50 -5.07 21.54
N SER A 64 -15.30 -5.13 22.11
CA SER A 64 -14.18 -4.27 21.71
C SER A 64 -13.69 -4.59 20.29
N ASN A 65 -13.72 -5.87 19.90
CA ASN A 65 -13.38 -6.29 18.53
C ASN A 65 -14.37 -5.70 17.53
N ILE A 66 -15.67 -5.79 17.80
CA ILE A 66 -16.72 -5.25 16.93
C ILE A 66 -16.58 -3.74 16.79
N LYS A 67 -16.42 -3.02 17.91
CA LYS A 67 -16.19 -1.56 17.89
C LYS A 67 -14.96 -1.19 17.07
N ARG A 68 -13.85 -1.94 17.21
CA ARG A 68 -12.62 -1.68 16.44
C ARG A 68 -12.81 -1.96 14.96
N SER A 69 -13.47 -3.05 14.58
CA SER A 69 -13.78 -3.39 13.19
C SER A 69 -14.66 -2.35 12.50
N ILE A 70 -15.67 -1.83 13.20
CA ILE A 70 -16.52 -0.74 12.70
C ILE A 70 -15.67 0.52 12.49
N ARG A 71 -14.82 0.88 13.48
CA ARG A 71 -13.93 2.03 13.38
C ARG A 71 -12.98 1.90 12.18
N ILE A 72 -12.29 0.77 12.04
CA ILE A 72 -11.41 0.50 10.88
C ILE A 72 -12.18 0.66 9.58
N SER A 73 -13.38 0.11 9.49
CA SER A 73 -14.21 0.19 8.28
C SER A 73 -14.60 1.63 7.91
N ILE A 74 -14.77 2.51 8.90
CA ILE A 74 -15.05 3.94 8.69
C ILE A 74 -13.77 4.70 8.33
N ASP A 75 -12.65 4.42 9.01
CA ASP A 75 -11.40 5.16 8.83
C ASP A 75 -10.69 4.79 7.51
N LEU A 76 -10.84 3.55 7.07
CA LEU A 76 -10.20 3.02 5.86
C LEU A 76 -10.54 3.81 4.58
N PRO A 77 -11.82 4.14 4.25
CA PRO A 77 -12.13 5.04 3.14
C PRO A 77 -11.72 6.49 3.41
N ARG A 78 -11.66 6.94 4.67
CA ARG A 78 -11.26 8.32 5.02
C ARG A 78 -9.78 8.55 4.77
N GLY A 79 -8.91 7.71 5.33
CA GLY A 79 -7.45 7.85 5.22
C GLY A 79 -6.93 7.49 3.84
N ASN A 80 -7.49 6.45 3.19
CA ASN A 80 -7.11 6.12 1.81
C ASN A 80 -7.79 7.00 0.76
N GLY A 81 -8.72 7.88 1.13
CA GLY A 81 -9.40 8.74 0.15
C GLY A 81 -10.26 7.98 -0.86
N TYR A 82 -10.84 6.83 -0.49
CA TYR A 82 -11.57 5.98 -1.45
C TYR A 82 -12.90 6.58 -1.87
N LYS A 83 -13.22 6.47 -3.17
CA LYS A 83 -14.59 6.53 -3.69
C LYS A 83 -15.35 5.28 -3.22
N PHE A 84 -16.68 5.34 -3.18
CA PHE A 84 -17.49 4.21 -2.74
C PHE A 84 -17.22 2.94 -3.55
N SER A 85 -17.10 3.07 -4.87
CA SER A 85 -16.74 1.97 -5.77
C SER A 85 -15.39 1.33 -5.44
N GLU A 86 -14.39 2.14 -5.08
CA GLU A 86 -13.07 1.65 -4.64
C GLU A 86 -13.18 0.91 -3.30
N TYR A 87 -13.96 1.45 -2.37
CA TYR A 87 -14.18 0.86 -1.04
C TYR A 87 -14.88 -0.51 -1.10
N ILE A 88 -15.96 -0.65 -1.87
CA ILE A 88 -16.63 -1.95 -2.05
C ILE A 88 -15.84 -2.93 -2.94
N SER A 89 -14.79 -2.46 -3.63
CA SER A 89 -13.89 -3.31 -4.40
C SER A 89 -12.83 -4.00 -3.52
N LEU A 90 -12.76 -3.68 -2.22
CA LEU A 90 -11.84 -4.32 -1.30
C LEU A 90 -12.18 -5.81 -1.14
N PRO A 91 -11.17 -6.68 -0.87
CA PRO A 91 -11.37 -8.12 -0.77
C PRO A 91 -12.52 -8.54 0.17
N ASN A 92 -12.68 -7.83 1.29
CA ASN A 92 -13.72 -8.10 2.28
C ASN A 92 -15.13 -8.03 1.68
N PHE A 93 -15.43 -7.02 0.85
CA PHE A 93 -16.74 -6.85 0.22
C PHE A 93 -16.87 -7.65 -1.07
N LYS A 94 -15.77 -7.84 -1.82
CA LYS A 94 -15.77 -8.69 -3.02
C LYS A 94 -16.12 -10.14 -2.71
N LEU A 95 -15.55 -10.69 -1.64
CA LEU A 95 -15.81 -12.07 -1.21
C LEU A 95 -17.16 -12.19 -0.47
N LYS A 96 -17.55 -11.16 0.28
CA LYS A 96 -18.77 -11.14 1.08
C LYS A 96 -19.73 -10.06 0.58
N LYS A 97 -20.27 -10.25 -0.62
CA LYS A 97 -21.17 -9.28 -1.27
C LYS A 97 -22.39 -8.91 -0.41
N TYR A 98 -22.86 -9.81 0.45
CA TYR A 98 -23.94 -9.56 1.39
C TYR A 98 -23.62 -8.46 2.43
N LEU A 99 -22.34 -8.10 2.61
CA LEU A 99 -21.92 -7.00 3.49
C LEU A 99 -21.95 -5.62 2.81
N VAL A 100 -22.22 -5.54 1.50
CA VAL A 100 -22.24 -4.26 0.76
C VAL A 100 -23.25 -3.24 1.35
N PRO A 101 -24.48 -3.61 1.77
CA PRO A 101 -25.38 -2.67 2.43
C PRO A 101 -24.80 -2.07 3.71
N LEU A 102 -24.16 -2.89 4.55
CA LEU A 102 -23.44 -2.40 5.72
C LEU A 102 -22.26 -1.49 5.32
N GLY A 103 -21.54 -1.86 4.25
CA GLY A 103 -20.49 -1.03 3.66
C GLY A 103 -20.99 0.36 3.25
N LEU A 104 -22.18 0.46 2.66
CA LEU A 104 -22.81 1.74 2.29
C LEU A 104 -23.09 2.61 3.53
N LEU A 105 -23.62 2.02 4.60
CA LEU A 105 -23.86 2.73 5.86
C LEU A 105 -22.54 3.27 6.44
N LEU A 106 -21.52 2.42 6.56
CA LEU A 106 -20.21 2.79 7.11
C LEU A 106 -19.51 3.85 6.24
N TYR A 107 -19.62 3.74 4.91
CA TYR A 107 -19.08 4.74 3.99
C TYR A 107 -19.81 6.08 4.11
N SER A 108 -21.13 6.06 4.33
CA SER A 108 -21.91 7.29 4.53
C SER A 108 -21.45 8.01 5.79
N VAL A 109 -21.21 7.27 6.89
CA VAL A 109 -20.60 7.82 8.11
C VAL A 109 -19.21 8.39 7.83
N ALA A 110 -18.38 7.68 7.06
CA ALA A 110 -17.05 8.16 6.66
C ALA A 110 -17.13 9.48 5.87
N LYS A 111 -18.08 9.58 4.93
CA LYS A 111 -18.32 10.79 4.13
C LYS A 111 -18.74 11.98 4.99
N ILE A 112 -19.64 11.78 5.96
CA ILE A 112 -20.05 12.82 6.93
C ILE A 112 -18.86 13.28 7.77
N LYS A 113 -18.00 12.35 8.20
CA LYS A 113 -16.77 12.65 8.96
C LYS A 113 -15.63 13.24 8.11
N GLY A 114 -15.83 13.37 6.81
CA GLY A 114 -14.81 13.79 5.85
C GLY A 114 -13.93 12.63 5.39
N ILE A 115 -13.81 12.52 4.07
CA ILE A 115 -12.87 11.65 3.37
C ILE A 115 -11.72 12.50 2.86
N TYR A 116 -10.49 12.14 3.24
CA TYR A 116 -9.30 12.89 2.88
C TYR A 116 -8.75 12.32 1.57
N ARG A 117 -8.92 13.04 0.46
CA ARG A 117 -8.38 12.64 -0.85
C ARG A 117 -7.55 13.80 -1.42
N TYR A 118 -6.31 13.51 -1.80
CA TYR A 118 -5.35 14.53 -2.24
C TYR A 118 -5.08 14.54 -3.75
N ASP A 119 -5.65 13.60 -4.50
CA ASP A 119 -5.57 13.54 -5.97
C ASP A 119 -6.93 13.17 -6.54
N GLU A 120 -7.35 13.79 -7.64
CA GLU A 120 -8.67 13.58 -8.25
C GLU A 120 -8.81 12.17 -8.83
N ASN A 121 -7.71 11.64 -9.36
CA ASN A 121 -7.64 10.41 -10.13
C ASN A 121 -7.23 9.23 -9.25
N LEU A 122 -6.27 9.42 -8.34
CA LEU A 122 -5.73 8.37 -7.48
C LEU A 122 -6.27 8.48 -6.06
N ASN A 123 -6.62 7.34 -5.46
CA ASN A 123 -6.79 7.26 -4.01
C ASN A 123 -5.42 7.42 -3.33
N ASN A 124 -5.40 7.72 -2.04
CA ASN A 124 -4.17 8.02 -1.32
C ASN A 124 -3.22 6.80 -1.25
N TYR A 125 -3.75 5.57 -1.27
CA TYR A 125 -2.91 4.38 -1.30
C TYR A 125 -2.11 4.31 -2.61
N ASP A 126 -2.78 4.48 -3.75
CA ASP A 126 -2.13 4.49 -5.06
C ASP A 126 -1.22 5.72 -5.21
N LEU A 127 -1.64 6.90 -4.72
CA LEU A 127 -0.83 8.12 -4.72
C LEU A 127 0.46 7.96 -3.91
N MET A 128 0.41 7.28 -2.75
CA MET A 128 1.59 6.95 -1.97
C MET A 128 2.56 6.10 -2.80
N PHE A 129 2.07 5.08 -3.50
CA PHE A 129 2.90 4.28 -4.40
C PHE A 129 3.44 5.07 -5.59
N ARG A 130 2.68 6.05 -6.12
CA ARG A 130 3.17 6.97 -7.15
C ARG A 130 4.42 7.71 -6.67
N PHE A 131 4.38 8.25 -5.44
CA PHE A 131 5.54 8.91 -4.85
C PHE A 131 6.70 7.95 -4.60
N MET A 132 6.42 6.74 -4.12
CA MET A 132 7.46 5.72 -3.92
C MET A 132 8.14 5.36 -5.25
N VAL A 133 7.39 5.00 -6.30
CA VAL A 133 7.94 4.62 -7.61
C VAL A 133 8.69 5.78 -8.27
N SER A 134 8.17 7.01 -8.13
CA SER A 134 8.86 8.20 -8.66
C SER A 134 10.20 8.43 -7.97
N GLY A 135 10.26 8.23 -6.65
CA GLY A 135 11.46 8.42 -5.83
C GLY A 135 12.39 7.21 -5.73
N LEU A 136 12.12 6.12 -6.48
CA LEU A 136 13.03 4.98 -6.49
C LEU A 136 14.39 5.38 -7.10
N ILE A 137 15.45 4.91 -6.45
CA ILE A 137 16.84 5.04 -6.87
C ILE A 137 17.48 3.65 -6.89
N ASP A 138 18.61 3.48 -7.59
CA ASP A 138 19.31 2.20 -7.64
C ASP A 138 19.98 1.89 -6.28
N PRO A 139 19.46 0.93 -5.49
CA PRO A 139 19.97 0.68 -4.14
C PRO A 139 21.40 0.11 -4.14
N VAL A 140 21.82 -0.56 -5.21
CA VAL A 140 23.17 -1.13 -5.33
C VAL A 140 24.18 -0.01 -5.51
N LYS A 141 23.84 0.99 -6.34
CA LYS A 141 24.69 2.16 -6.58
C LYS A 141 24.74 3.09 -5.37
N GLU A 142 23.59 3.39 -4.78
CA GLU A 142 23.45 4.47 -3.80
C GLU A 142 23.86 4.05 -2.38
N ILE A 143 23.58 2.80 -1.98
CA ILE A 143 23.91 2.31 -0.63
C ILE A 143 24.68 0.99 -0.62
N LYS A 144 25.20 0.53 -1.77
CA LYS A 144 25.94 -0.73 -1.87
C LYS A 144 25.14 -1.93 -1.37
N ALA A 145 23.82 -1.92 -1.57
CA ALA A 145 22.98 -3.07 -1.26
C ALA A 145 23.41 -4.28 -2.09
N LYS A 146 23.31 -5.48 -1.51
CA LYS A 146 23.52 -6.72 -2.27
C LYS A 146 22.40 -6.89 -3.27
N GLU A 147 22.73 -7.15 -4.54
CA GLU A 147 21.73 -7.37 -5.60
C GLU A 147 20.68 -8.42 -5.23
N SER A 148 21.08 -9.47 -4.52
CA SER A 148 20.21 -10.56 -4.08
C SER A 148 19.17 -10.17 -3.03
N ASP A 149 19.31 -9.01 -2.41
CA ASP A 149 18.40 -8.47 -1.40
C ASP A 149 17.50 -7.35 -1.97
N VAL A 150 17.69 -6.97 -3.24
CA VAL A 150 16.93 -5.89 -3.88
C VAL A 150 15.64 -6.42 -4.48
N ILE A 151 14.52 -6.04 -3.86
CA ILE A 151 13.17 -6.30 -4.36
C ILE A 151 12.23 -5.15 -4.01
N PHE A 152 11.42 -4.74 -4.98
CA PHE A 152 10.28 -3.84 -4.77
C PHE A 152 9.03 -4.51 -5.32
N THR A 153 7.97 -4.62 -4.52
CA THR A 153 6.70 -5.20 -4.96
C THR A 153 5.55 -4.22 -4.80
N ILE A 154 4.64 -4.24 -5.77
CA ILE A 154 3.45 -3.41 -5.82
C ILE A 154 2.29 -4.23 -6.38
N SER A 155 1.08 -4.03 -5.87
CA SER A 155 -0.09 -4.79 -6.35
C SER A 155 -0.34 -4.48 -7.83
N GLU A 156 -0.73 -5.48 -8.62
CA GLU A 156 -1.05 -5.28 -10.03
C GLU A 156 -2.16 -4.24 -10.23
N LYS A 157 -3.18 -4.23 -9.36
CA LYS A 157 -4.25 -3.23 -9.37
C LYS A 157 -3.69 -1.81 -9.25
N THR A 158 -2.79 -1.57 -8.29
CA THR A 158 -2.16 -0.27 -8.10
C THR A 158 -1.30 0.10 -9.31
N VAL A 159 -0.53 -0.84 -9.86
CA VAL A 159 0.27 -0.57 -11.08
C VAL A 159 -0.60 -0.17 -12.25
N ASN A 160 -1.74 -0.84 -12.46
CA ASN A 160 -2.67 -0.48 -13.52
C ASN A 160 -3.26 0.93 -13.32
N ASN A 161 -3.57 1.30 -12.07
CA ASN A 161 -4.03 2.65 -11.74
C ASN A 161 -2.95 3.72 -11.97
N LEU A 162 -1.67 3.38 -11.77
CA LEU A 162 -0.53 4.28 -12.00
C LEU A 162 -0.09 4.36 -13.47
N GLY A 163 -0.46 3.36 -14.28
CA GLY A 163 0.05 3.16 -15.63
C GLY A 163 1.19 2.15 -15.64
N LEU A 164 0.90 0.93 -16.14
CA LEU A 164 1.85 -0.19 -16.16
C LEU A 164 3.16 0.15 -16.88
N SER A 165 3.09 0.72 -18.09
CA SER A 165 4.26 1.10 -18.87
C SER A 165 5.13 2.13 -18.14
N TRP A 166 4.51 3.09 -17.44
CA TRP A 166 5.24 4.07 -16.65
C TRP A 166 6.02 3.41 -15.50
N VAL A 167 5.41 2.45 -14.79
CA VAL A 167 6.08 1.71 -13.70
C VAL A 167 7.24 0.86 -14.24
N ILE A 168 7.03 0.12 -15.34
CA ILE A 168 8.07 -0.71 -15.97
C ILE A 168 9.25 0.17 -16.41
N LYS A 169 8.96 1.30 -17.07
CA LYS A 169 9.97 2.27 -17.49
C LYS A 169 10.77 2.79 -16.29
N ARG A 170 10.10 3.17 -15.20
CA ARG A 170 10.76 3.62 -13.96
C ARG A 170 11.65 2.56 -13.35
N PHE A 171 11.26 1.29 -13.35
CA PHE A 171 12.13 0.20 -12.89
C PHE A 171 13.38 0.07 -13.78
N LYS A 172 13.22 0.14 -15.10
CA LYS A 172 14.34 0.06 -16.03
C LYS A 172 15.35 1.20 -15.84
N GLU A 173 14.87 2.43 -15.63
CA GLU A 173 15.71 3.62 -15.40
C GLU A 173 16.61 3.52 -14.16
N ILE A 174 16.26 2.66 -13.19
CA ILE A 174 17.05 2.38 -11.99
C ILE A 174 17.67 0.99 -12.00
N ASN A 175 17.81 0.40 -13.19
CA ASN A 175 18.39 -0.92 -13.41
C ASN A 175 17.69 -2.04 -12.62
N LEU A 176 16.36 -2.02 -12.55
CA LEU A 176 15.55 -3.15 -12.09
C LEU A 176 14.82 -3.80 -13.26
N THR A 177 14.73 -5.12 -13.21
CA THR A 177 13.95 -5.91 -14.16
C THR A 177 12.56 -6.18 -13.58
N ALA A 178 11.53 -5.88 -14.37
CA ALA A 178 10.14 -6.01 -13.96
C ALA A 178 9.60 -7.42 -14.24
N TYR A 179 8.94 -8.03 -13.27
CA TYR A 179 8.24 -9.30 -13.39
C TYR A 179 6.82 -9.19 -12.86
N ARG A 180 5.87 -9.83 -13.52
CA ARG A 180 4.53 -10.09 -12.99
C ARG A 180 4.56 -11.43 -12.28
N CYS A 181 4.29 -11.44 -10.98
CA CYS A 181 4.37 -12.64 -10.15
C CYS A 181 3.11 -12.83 -9.33
N LEU A 182 2.86 -14.07 -8.93
CA LEU A 182 1.86 -14.43 -7.93
C LEU A 182 2.53 -14.35 -6.54
N GLN A 183 1.90 -13.61 -5.62
CA GLN A 183 2.28 -13.55 -4.21
C GLN A 183 1.10 -14.02 -3.37
N LYS A 184 1.18 -15.24 -2.82
CA LYS A 184 0.04 -15.95 -2.23
C LYS A 184 -1.09 -16.06 -3.26
N ASP A 185 -2.17 -15.29 -3.09
CA ASP A 185 -3.37 -15.32 -3.94
C ASP A 185 -3.55 -14.06 -4.79
N PHE A 186 -2.55 -13.17 -4.82
CA PHE A 186 -2.63 -11.87 -5.49
C PHE A 186 -1.49 -11.67 -6.48
N TRP A 187 -1.83 -11.10 -7.64
CA TRP A 187 -0.83 -10.67 -8.63
C TRP A 187 -0.16 -9.37 -8.21
N VAL A 188 1.16 -9.36 -8.34
CA VAL A 188 2.04 -8.22 -8.04
C VAL A 188 2.99 -7.98 -9.20
N ILE A 189 3.43 -6.74 -9.37
CA ILE A 189 4.58 -6.41 -10.20
C ILE A 189 5.78 -6.24 -9.27
N ALA A 190 6.85 -6.96 -9.58
CA ALA A 190 8.08 -7.00 -8.81
C ALA A 190 9.24 -6.43 -9.64
N GLY A 191 9.98 -5.49 -9.08
CA GLY A 191 11.26 -5.01 -9.63
C GLY A 191 12.41 -5.63 -8.85
N VAL A 192 13.32 -6.33 -9.54
CA VAL A 192 14.48 -7.02 -8.94
C VAL A 192 15.77 -6.77 -9.73
N LYS A 193 16.92 -6.90 -9.06
CA LYS A 193 18.24 -6.92 -9.72
C LYS A 193 18.54 -8.27 -10.35
N ILE A 194 18.24 -9.35 -9.62
CA ILE A 194 18.47 -10.73 -10.06
C ILE A 194 17.19 -11.55 -9.92
N LYS A 195 16.92 -12.41 -10.91
CA LYS A 195 15.71 -13.24 -10.96
C LYS A 195 15.55 -14.14 -9.72
N ASN A 196 16.66 -14.65 -9.17
CA ASN A 196 16.63 -15.57 -8.03
C ASN A 196 16.01 -14.93 -6.76
N THR A 197 16.04 -13.60 -6.63
CA THR A 197 15.43 -12.88 -5.51
C THR A 197 13.91 -13.09 -5.45
N LEU A 198 13.24 -13.29 -6.58
CA LEU A 198 11.79 -13.50 -6.62
C LEU A 198 11.36 -14.69 -5.76
N TYR A 199 12.01 -15.84 -5.95
CA TYR A 199 11.69 -17.08 -5.22
C TYR A 199 12.08 -16.99 -3.74
N LYS A 200 13.21 -16.34 -3.41
CA LYS A 200 13.64 -16.08 -2.03
C LYS A 200 12.57 -15.33 -1.23
N HIS A 201 11.80 -14.46 -1.89
CA HIS A 201 10.74 -13.67 -1.28
C HIS A 201 9.33 -14.27 -1.45
N GLY A 202 9.23 -15.55 -1.82
CA GLY A 202 7.97 -16.28 -1.89
C GLY A 202 7.07 -15.86 -3.07
N LEU A 203 7.66 -15.32 -4.14
CA LEU A 203 6.96 -15.08 -5.39
C LEU A 203 7.02 -16.31 -6.28
N SER A 204 5.90 -16.62 -6.93
CA SER A 204 5.77 -17.75 -7.85
C SER A 204 5.15 -17.29 -9.18
N ASN A 205 5.12 -18.17 -10.18
CA ASN A 205 4.51 -17.92 -11.49
C ASN A 205 4.95 -16.59 -12.14
N CYS A 206 6.24 -16.28 -12.03
CA CYS A 206 6.80 -15.01 -12.47
C CYS A 206 7.04 -14.96 -13.98
N ILE A 207 6.44 -13.97 -14.65
CA ILE A 207 6.57 -13.70 -16.07
C ILE A 207 7.34 -12.39 -16.24
N LEU A 208 8.36 -12.39 -17.10
CA LEU A 208 9.13 -11.19 -17.42
C LEU A 208 8.23 -10.18 -18.13
N MET A 209 8.21 -8.95 -17.63
CA MET A 209 7.47 -7.85 -18.26
C MET A 209 8.40 -7.12 -19.21
N VAL A 210 8.01 -7.06 -20.48
CA VAL A 210 8.71 -6.27 -21.50
C VAL A 210 7.85 -5.06 -21.81
N ASP A 211 8.49 -3.89 -21.90
CA ASP A 211 7.82 -2.67 -22.31
C ASP A 211 7.41 -2.82 -23.78
N THR A 212 6.11 -3.01 -24.03
CA THR A 212 5.56 -2.96 -25.38
C THR A 212 5.28 -1.50 -25.68
N ASN A 213 6.24 -0.85 -26.34
CA ASN A 213 6.07 0.49 -26.89
C ASN A 213 4.84 0.57 -27.79
#